data_AF-A0A955E630-F1
#
_entry.id   AF-A0A955E630-F1
#
_cell.length_a   1.000
_cell.length_b   1.000
_cell.length_c   1.000
_cell.angle_alpha   90.00
_cell.angle_beta   90.00
_cell.angle_gamma   90.00
#
_symmetry.space_group_name_H-M   'P 1'
#
loop_
_entity.id
_entity.type
_entity.pdbx_description
1 polymer ?
#
loop_
_entity_poly.entity_id
_entity_poly.type
_entity_poly.pdbx_seq_one_letter_code
_entity_poly.pdbx_strand_id
1 'polypeptide(L)'
;MAENENKQKIDELTDHNYDGIQEYDNPIPGWWHVIFLGSILFSAVYIVVLHFSPMVPTRYEKLASAQANAEQKMFGKLMEIPMGEEKVRRVMGNPDWLASGEAIFEKNCVLCHAKGGVGLIGPNLTDNYYKNLTDIDGIIDVITNGAANNAMPAQKTILGKNDIALVAGYVASLRGQDLPGPRGVEGEEIPPFPAPITDEIDG
;
A
#
# COMPACT_ATOMS: atom_id res chain seq x y z
N MET A 1 -71.26 -10.94 6.14
CA MET A 1 -71.54 -11.70 4.90
C MET A 1 -70.46 -11.28 3.91
N ALA A 2 -69.39 -12.01 3.66
CA ALA A 2 -69.25 -13.45 3.52
C ALA A 2 -67.98 -13.94 4.22
N GLU A 3 -68.12 -14.96 5.07
CA GLU A 3 -67.00 -15.80 5.49
C GLU A 3 -66.75 -16.83 4.39
N ASN A 4 -65.49 -16.85 3.92
CA ASN A 4 -64.75 -18.06 3.62
C ASN A 4 -65.22 -18.95 2.44
N GLU A 5 -65.03 -18.48 1.21
CA GLU A 5 -65.06 -19.31 -0.02
C GLU A 5 -63.65 -19.64 -0.55
N ASN A 6 -62.62 -19.73 0.30
CA ASN A 6 -61.30 -20.15 -0.16
C ASN A 6 -60.69 -21.23 0.74
N LYS A 7 -61.30 -22.42 0.69
CA LYS A 7 -60.65 -23.63 1.19
C LYS A 7 -60.05 -24.36 -0.01
N GLN A 8 -58.84 -23.98 -0.42
CA GLN A 8 -58.07 -24.75 -1.41
C GLN A 8 -58.03 -26.21 -0.95
N LYS A 9 -58.43 -27.13 -1.83
CA LYS A 9 -58.40 -28.56 -1.56
C LYS A 9 -56.95 -29.02 -1.48
N ILE A 10 -56.47 -29.19 -0.27
CA ILE A 10 -55.16 -29.79 0.00
C ILE A 10 -55.26 -31.28 -0.38
N ASP A 11 -54.23 -31.79 -1.05
CA ASP A 11 -54.03 -33.18 -1.50
C ASP A 11 -54.87 -33.64 -2.71
N GLU A 12 -55.26 -32.71 -3.59
CA GLU A 12 -55.82 -33.03 -4.91
C GLU A 12 -54.70 -33.38 -5.92
N LEU A 13 -54.83 -34.49 -6.64
CA LEU A 13 -53.87 -34.91 -7.66
C LEU A 13 -54.18 -34.26 -9.01
N THR A 14 -53.15 -33.92 -9.77
CA THR A 14 -53.27 -33.46 -11.15
C THR A 14 -53.71 -34.59 -12.09
N ASP A 15 -54.38 -34.22 -13.18
CA ASP A 15 -55.02 -35.16 -14.13
C ASP A 15 -54.02 -35.94 -15.01
N HIS A 16 -52.72 -35.67 -14.90
CA HIS A 16 -51.71 -36.32 -15.71
C HIS A 16 -50.84 -37.25 -14.85
N ASN A 17 -50.60 -38.44 -15.40
CA ASN A 17 -49.72 -39.44 -14.80
C ASN A 17 -48.53 -39.65 -15.73
N TYR A 18 -47.34 -39.35 -15.21
CA TYR A 18 -46.07 -39.53 -15.91
C TYR A 18 -45.33 -40.70 -15.26
N ASP A 19 -45.33 -41.85 -15.93
CA ASP A 19 -44.60 -43.05 -15.49
C ASP A 19 -44.91 -43.48 -14.05
N GLY A 20 -46.20 -43.46 -13.69
CA GLY A 20 -46.67 -43.82 -12.35
C GLY A 20 -46.58 -42.69 -11.32
N ILE A 21 -45.98 -41.54 -11.66
CA ILE A 21 -45.88 -40.36 -10.77
C ILE A 21 -46.97 -39.36 -11.12
N GLN A 22 -47.67 -38.87 -10.10
CA GLN A 22 -48.66 -37.81 -10.19
C GLN A 22 -48.29 -36.69 -9.21
N GLU A 23 -48.65 -35.46 -9.56
CA GLU A 23 -48.30 -34.26 -8.78
C GLU A 23 -49.52 -33.79 -7.97
N TYR A 24 -49.26 -33.23 -6.79
CA TYR A 24 -50.30 -32.59 -5.98
C TYR A 24 -50.48 -31.12 -6.38
N ASP A 25 -51.72 -30.69 -6.59
CA ASP A 25 -52.08 -29.28 -6.80
C ASP A 25 -52.20 -28.53 -5.46
N ASN A 26 -51.17 -28.68 -4.63
CA ASN A 26 -51.12 -28.04 -3.31
C ASN A 26 -50.67 -26.58 -3.46
N PRO A 27 -51.32 -25.64 -2.76
CA PRO A 27 -50.82 -24.28 -2.72
C PRO A 27 -49.45 -24.23 -2.05
N ILE A 28 -48.58 -23.38 -2.58
CA ILE A 28 -47.27 -23.16 -2.00
C ILE A 28 -47.39 -22.66 -0.55
N PRO A 29 -46.55 -23.15 0.39
CA PRO A 29 -46.68 -22.81 1.79
C PRO A 29 -46.60 -21.30 2.03
N GLY A 30 -47.46 -20.76 2.90
CA GLY A 30 -47.50 -19.32 3.18
C GLY A 30 -46.16 -18.73 3.65
N TRP A 31 -45.37 -19.50 4.41
CA TRP A 31 -44.03 -19.07 4.84
C TRP A 31 -43.05 -18.89 3.66
N TRP A 32 -43.21 -19.69 2.60
CA TRP A 32 -42.38 -19.61 1.40
C TRP A 32 -42.62 -18.30 0.66
N HIS A 33 -43.88 -17.87 0.53
CA HIS A 33 -44.23 -16.56 -0.02
C HIS A 33 -43.62 -15.40 0.78
N VAL A 34 -43.60 -15.50 2.11
CA VAL A 34 -42.98 -14.48 2.97
C VAL A 34 -41.48 -14.38 2.71
N ILE A 35 -40.78 -15.51 2.61
CA ILE A 35 -39.34 -15.51 2.28
C ILE A 35 -39.10 -14.99 0.87
N PHE A 36 -39.89 -15.41 -0.11
CA PHE A 36 -39.77 -14.98 -1.50
C PHE A 36 -39.93 -13.46 -1.62
N LEU A 37 -41.04 -12.91 -1.11
CA LEU A 37 -41.29 -11.47 -1.13
C LEU A 37 -40.30 -10.69 -0.26
N GLY A 38 -39.87 -11.26 0.88
CA GLY A 38 -38.85 -10.69 1.74
C GLY A 38 -37.50 -10.56 1.03
N SER A 39 -37.11 -11.55 0.22
CA SER A 39 -35.87 -11.51 -0.56
C SER A 39 -35.89 -10.44 -1.65
N ILE A 40 -37.04 -10.24 -2.30
CA ILE A 40 -37.25 -9.17 -3.29
C ILE A 40 -37.12 -7.81 -2.62
N LEU A 41 -37.79 -7.61 -1.48
CA LEU A 41 -37.71 -6.36 -0.72
C LEU A 41 -36.28 -6.09 -0.25
N PHE A 42 -35.60 -7.11 0.31
CA PHE A 42 -34.20 -7.00 0.74
C PHE A 42 -33.29 -6.60 -0.42
N SER A 43 -33.46 -7.22 -1.59
CA SER A 43 -32.66 -6.93 -2.79
C SER A 43 -32.87 -5.49 -3.27
N ALA A 44 -34.11 -5.02 -3.29
CA ALA A 44 -34.43 -3.64 -3.65
C ALA A 44 -33.78 -2.64 -2.67
N VAL A 45 -33.91 -2.87 -1.36
CA VAL A 45 -33.28 -2.05 -0.32
C VAL A 45 -31.76 -2.07 -0.46
N TYR A 46 -31.17 -3.25 -0.69
CA TYR A 46 -29.73 -3.42 -0.83
C TYR A 46 -29.16 -2.61 -2.01
N ILE A 47 -29.84 -2.63 -3.17
CA ILE A 47 -29.43 -1.82 -4.33
C ILE A 47 -29.51 -0.33 -4.02
N VAL A 48 -30.62 0.12 -3.41
CA VAL A 48 -30.79 1.52 -3.01
C VAL A 48 -29.68 1.96 -2.06
N VAL A 49 -29.39 1.16 -1.05
CA VAL A 49 -28.38 1.46 -0.03
C VAL A 49 -26.96 1.46 -0.61
N LEU A 50 -26.59 0.51 -1.46
CA LEU A 50 -25.21 0.45 -1.96
C LEU A 50 -24.89 1.34 -3.16
N HIS A 51 -25.90 1.70 -3.98
CA HIS A 51 -25.66 2.48 -5.21
C HIS A 51 -26.12 3.92 -5.12
N PHE A 52 -27.16 4.20 -4.31
CA PHE A 52 -27.81 5.52 -4.31
C PHE A 52 -27.76 6.22 -2.95
N SER A 53 -27.38 5.52 -1.87
CA SER A 53 -27.27 6.15 -0.55
C SER A 53 -25.90 6.81 -0.36
N PRO A 54 -25.86 8.09 0.06
CA PRO A 54 -24.61 8.75 0.43
C PRO A 54 -24.06 8.29 1.79
N MET A 55 -24.78 7.42 2.52
CA MET A 55 -24.40 6.98 3.87
C MET A 55 -23.40 5.82 3.86
N VAL A 56 -23.32 5.04 2.77
CA VAL A 56 -22.42 3.88 2.67
C VAL A 56 -21.32 4.18 1.65
N PRO A 57 -20.05 4.23 2.05
CA PRO A 57 -18.97 4.47 1.11
C PRO A 57 -18.86 3.30 0.12
N THR A 58 -18.67 3.66 -1.14
CA THR A 58 -18.45 2.71 -2.22
C THR A 58 -17.19 1.88 -1.97
N ARG A 59 -17.05 0.76 -2.70
CA ARG A 59 -15.82 -0.07 -2.61
C ARG A 59 -14.57 0.71 -2.97
N TYR A 60 -14.68 1.63 -3.93
CA TYR A 60 -13.58 2.49 -4.35
C TYR A 60 -13.21 3.50 -3.25
N GLU A 61 -14.19 4.13 -2.60
CA GLU A 61 -13.93 5.05 -1.49
C GLU A 61 -13.38 4.34 -0.25
N LYS A 62 -13.87 3.13 0.05
CA LYS A 62 -13.29 2.30 1.12
C LYS A 62 -11.85 1.92 0.83
N LEU A 63 -11.53 1.54 -0.41
CA LEU A 63 -10.16 1.23 -0.78
C LEU A 63 -9.28 2.49 -0.71
N ALA A 64 -9.74 3.60 -1.29
CA ALA A 64 -9.01 4.87 -1.27
C ALA A 64 -8.77 5.37 0.16
N SER A 65 -9.76 5.29 1.04
CA SER A 65 -9.60 5.66 2.45
C SER A 65 -8.70 4.69 3.22
N ALA A 66 -8.79 3.37 2.96
CA ALA A 66 -7.88 2.40 3.57
C ALA A 66 -6.42 2.63 3.15
N GLN A 67 -6.18 2.91 1.87
CA GLN A 67 -4.86 3.26 1.34
C GLN A 67 -4.36 4.57 1.96
N ALA A 68 -5.16 5.64 1.93
CA ALA A 68 -4.80 6.91 2.54
C ALA A 68 -4.50 6.78 4.04
N ASN A 69 -5.26 5.96 4.78
CA ASN A 69 -5.02 5.69 6.19
C ASN A 69 -3.75 4.87 6.42
N ALA A 70 -3.44 3.91 5.54
CA ALA A 70 -2.22 3.13 5.62
C ALA A 70 -0.99 4.01 5.37
N GLU A 71 -1.03 4.85 4.33
CA GLU A 71 -0.01 5.85 4.05
C GLU A 71 0.15 6.81 5.23
N GLN A 72 -0.94 7.39 5.75
CA GLN A 72 -0.88 8.28 6.91
C GLN A 72 -0.27 7.62 8.15
N LYS A 73 -0.53 6.33 8.39
CA LYS A 73 0.10 5.62 9.51
C LYS A 73 1.59 5.38 9.26
N MET A 74 1.98 5.00 8.03
CA MET A 74 3.38 4.81 7.65
C MET A 74 4.17 6.12 7.73
N PHE A 75 3.67 7.19 7.11
CA PHE A 75 4.33 8.49 7.11
C PHE A 75 4.20 9.22 8.46
N GLY A 76 3.11 9.01 9.19
CA GLY A 76 2.87 9.60 10.51
C GLY A 76 3.93 9.17 11.52
N LYS A 77 4.19 7.85 11.63
CA LYS A 77 5.29 7.32 12.46
C LYS A 77 6.65 7.89 12.05
N LEU A 78 6.90 8.01 10.75
CA LEU A 78 8.15 8.58 10.24
C LEU A 78 8.31 10.08 10.58
N MET A 79 7.20 10.83 10.68
CA MET A 79 7.21 12.24 11.06
C MET A 79 7.51 12.48 12.53
N GLU A 80 7.15 11.55 13.42
CA GLU A 80 7.41 11.65 14.86
C GLU A 80 8.89 11.52 15.19
N ILE A 81 9.63 10.75 14.39
CA ILE A 81 11.07 10.57 14.57
C ILE A 81 11.79 11.87 14.13
N PRO A 82 12.74 12.42 14.90
CA PRO A 82 13.53 13.56 14.45
C PRO A 82 14.44 13.18 13.26
N MET A 83 14.82 14.16 12.43
CA MET A 83 15.77 13.90 11.35
C MET A 83 17.16 13.58 11.92
N GLY A 84 17.80 12.52 11.42
CA GLY A 84 19.12 12.07 11.84
C GLY A 84 19.25 10.55 11.73
N GLU A 85 20.33 10.01 12.30
CA GLU A 85 20.76 8.62 12.15
C GLU A 85 19.62 7.64 12.44
N GLU A 86 18.92 7.80 13.56
CA GLU A 86 17.86 6.89 13.98
C GLU A 86 16.78 6.77 12.91
N LYS A 87 16.38 7.89 12.28
CA LYS A 87 15.38 7.88 11.22
C LYS A 87 15.87 7.08 10.02
N VAL A 88 17.10 7.32 9.57
CA VAL A 88 17.68 6.61 8.42
C VAL A 88 17.75 5.11 8.69
N ARG A 89 18.20 4.73 9.88
CA ARG A 89 18.31 3.32 10.28
C ARG A 89 16.97 2.62 10.41
N ARG A 90 15.93 3.31 10.86
CA ARG A 90 14.56 2.77 10.88
C ARG A 90 13.98 2.61 9.48
N VAL A 91 14.28 3.54 8.55
CA VAL A 91 13.97 3.37 7.13
C VAL A 91 14.67 2.13 6.57
N MET A 92 15.97 1.95 6.83
CA MET A 92 16.70 0.75 6.40
C MET A 92 16.10 -0.56 6.94
N GLY A 93 15.49 -0.52 8.13
CA GLY A 93 14.90 -1.68 8.79
C GLY A 93 13.47 -2.00 8.37
N ASN A 94 12.81 -1.13 7.59
CA ASN A 94 11.41 -1.27 7.21
C ASN A 94 11.26 -1.45 5.68
N PRO A 95 10.76 -2.60 5.21
CA PRO A 95 10.68 -2.88 3.77
C PRO A 95 9.73 -1.94 3.01
N ASP A 96 8.64 -1.47 3.64
CA ASP A 96 7.68 -0.55 3.01
C ASP A 96 8.31 0.85 2.83
N TRP A 97 9.10 1.29 3.82
CA TRP A 97 9.84 2.54 3.75
C TRP A 97 11.00 2.46 2.76
N LEU A 98 11.70 1.32 2.68
CA LEU A 98 12.71 1.09 1.65
C LEU A 98 12.12 1.13 0.25
N ALA A 99 10.98 0.47 0.01
CA ALA A 99 10.31 0.49 -1.29
C ALA A 99 9.89 1.92 -1.69
N SER A 100 9.43 2.71 -0.71
CA SER A 100 9.12 4.14 -0.93
C SER A 100 10.36 4.96 -1.26
N GLY A 101 11.47 4.73 -0.54
CA GLY A 101 12.77 5.35 -0.80
C GLY A 101 13.35 5.00 -2.17
N GLU A 102 13.20 3.74 -2.59
CA GLU A 102 13.57 3.27 -3.94
C GLU A 102 12.77 4.00 -5.02
N ALA A 103 11.45 4.11 -4.87
CA ALA A 103 10.61 4.84 -5.82
C ALA A 103 11.00 6.32 -5.95
N ILE A 104 11.36 6.96 -4.83
CA ILE A 104 11.88 8.35 -4.84
C ILE A 104 13.23 8.40 -5.55
N PHE A 105 14.12 7.43 -5.30
CA PHE A 105 15.41 7.32 -5.96
C PHE A 105 15.26 7.14 -7.48
N GLU A 106 14.38 6.24 -7.91
CA GLU A 106 14.07 5.99 -9.32
C GLU A 106 13.56 7.24 -10.05
N LYS A 107 12.81 8.09 -9.36
CA LYS A 107 12.28 9.31 -9.95
C LYS A 107 13.30 10.45 -10.01
N ASN A 108 14.17 10.59 -9.01
CA ASN A 108 14.95 11.82 -8.81
C ASN A 108 16.47 11.63 -8.93
N CYS A 109 17.00 10.43 -8.73
CA CYS A 109 18.43 10.20 -8.53
C CYS A 109 19.09 9.38 -9.65
N VAL A 110 18.33 8.50 -10.31
CA VAL A 110 18.87 7.56 -11.32
C VAL A 110 19.50 8.23 -12.53
N LEU A 111 19.11 9.46 -12.86
CA LEU A 111 19.70 10.19 -13.99
C LEU A 111 21.21 10.39 -13.80
N CYS A 112 21.66 10.55 -12.55
CA CYS A 112 23.07 10.73 -12.24
C CYS A 112 23.69 9.47 -11.63
N HIS A 113 22.96 8.71 -10.81
CA HIS A 113 23.49 7.57 -10.06
C HIS A 113 23.11 6.20 -10.63
N ALA A 114 22.47 6.16 -11.81
CA ALA A 114 21.93 4.96 -12.44
C ALA A 114 20.91 4.20 -11.59
N LYS A 115 20.23 3.23 -12.21
CA LYS A 115 19.36 2.30 -11.47
C LYS A 115 20.21 1.47 -10.51
N GLY A 116 19.73 1.27 -9.27
CA GLY A 116 20.46 0.55 -8.23
C GLY A 116 21.65 1.31 -7.62
N GLY A 117 21.86 2.59 -7.98
CA GLY A 117 22.92 3.41 -7.38
C GLY A 117 24.34 3.10 -7.84
N VAL A 118 24.50 2.37 -8.95
CA VAL A 118 25.80 1.93 -9.48
C VAL A 118 26.65 3.06 -10.10
N GLY A 119 26.14 4.28 -10.12
CA GLY A 119 26.81 5.46 -10.66
C GLY A 119 26.66 5.61 -12.18
N LEU A 120 26.67 6.83 -12.68
CA LEU A 120 26.71 7.16 -14.11
C LEU A 120 27.50 8.46 -14.34
N ILE A 121 26.86 9.57 -13.98
CA ILE A 121 27.49 10.90 -13.92
C ILE A 121 27.98 11.17 -12.50
N GLY A 122 27.14 10.80 -11.52
CA GLY A 122 27.48 10.75 -10.11
C GLY A 122 28.19 9.45 -9.72
N PRO A 123 28.77 9.41 -8.51
CA PRO A 123 29.52 8.26 -8.02
C PRO A 123 28.65 7.00 -7.82
N ASN A 124 29.33 5.85 -7.75
CA ASN A 124 28.76 4.62 -7.20
C ASN A 124 28.38 4.84 -5.73
N LEU A 125 27.18 4.40 -5.35
CA LEU A 125 26.63 4.50 -3.99
C LEU A 125 26.57 3.15 -3.28
N THR A 126 26.98 2.07 -3.96
CA THR A 126 26.84 0.69 -3.49
C THR A 126 28.12 0.13 -2.84
N ASP A 127 29.25 0.84 -2.97
CA ASP A 127 30.53 0.44 -2.38
C ASP A 127 30.77 1.11 -1.00
N ASN A 128 31.98 0.97 -0.45
CA ASN A 128 32.35 1.48 0.87
C ASN A 128 33.02 2.85 0.85
N TYR A 129 33.13 3.49 -0.31
CA TYR A 129 33.93 4.69 -0.53
C TYR A 129 33.07 5.92 -0.79
N TYR A 130 33.35 7.00 -0.07
CA TYR A 130 32.55 8.21 -0.14
C TYR A 130 33.42 9.46 -0.23
N LYS A 131 32.94 10.45 -0.98
CA LYS A 131 33.63 11.73 -1.19
C LYS A 131 33.20 12.84 -0.23
N ASN A 132 31.92 12.87 0.12
CA ASN A 132 31.27 14.04 0.71
C ASN A 132 30.64 13.76 2.09
N LEU A 133 30.85 12.57 2.64
CA LEU A 133 30.32 12.16 3.94
C LEU A 133 31.27 11.19 4.62
N THR A 134 31.18 11.12 5.95
CA THR A 134 31.98 10.24 6.82
C THR A 134 31.13 9.27 7.63
N ASP A 135 29.82 9.49 7.69
CA ASP A 135 28.84 8.73 8.46
C ASP A 135 27.46 8.75 7.77
N ILE A 136 26.51 8.04 8.36
CA ILE A 136 25.16 7.88 7.82
C ILE A 136 24.36 9.20 7.83
N ASP A 137 24.62 10.11 8.78
CA ASP A 137 23.97 11.41 8.85
C ASP A 137 24.36 12.30 7.67
N GLY A 138 25.62 12.19 7.22
CA GLY A 138 26.10 12.90 6.04
C GLY A 138 25.31 12.60 4.76
N ILE A 139 24.63 11.45 4.65
CA ILE A 139 23.73 11.16 3.52
C ILE A 139 22.59 12.18 3.47
N ILE A 140 21.96 12.46 4.61
CA ILE A 140 20.89 13.45 4.71
C ILE A 140 21.41 14.82 4.28
N ASP A 141 22.59 15.21 4.76
CA ASP A 141 23.16 16.52 4.46
C ASP A 141 23.50 16.68 2.98
N VAL A 142 24.13 15.67 2.36
CA VAL A 142 24.48 15.66 0.94
C VAL A 142 23.22 15.73 0.07
N ILE A 143 22.16 14.98 0.42
CA ILE A 143 20.89 15.01 -0.33
C ILE A 143 20.18 16.36 -0.12
N THR A 144 20.12 16.85 1.12
CA THR A 144 19.42 18.07 1.48
C THR A 144 20.08 19.30 0.86
N ASN A 145 21.39 19.43 1.01
CA ASN A 145 22.14 20.65 0.69
C ASN A 145 22.96 20.55 -0.59
N GLY A 146 23.05 19.37 -1.21
CA GLY A 146 23.90 19.13 -2.36
C GLY A 146 25.35 18.96 -1.97
N ALA A 147 26.21 18.72 -2.95
CA ALA A 147 27.64 18.53 -2.76
C ALA A 147 28.48 18.91 -3.98
N ALA A 148 29.81 18.95 -3.80
CA ALA A 148 30.80 19.15 -4.86
C ALA A 148 30.50 20.36 -5.78
N ASN A 149 30.34 21.55 -5.18
CA ASN A 149 30.08 22.80 -5.91
C ASN A 149 28.87 22.74 -6.86
N ASN A 150 27.76 22.13 -6.42
CA ASN A 150 26.53 21.89 -7.19
C ASN A 150 26.63 20.82 -8.29
N ALA A 151 27.70 20.05 -8.37
CA ALA A 151 27.73 18.84 -9.21
C ALA A 151 26.66 17.83 -8.76
N MET A 152 26.39 17.77 -7.45
CA MET A 152 25.17 17.19 -6.89
C MET A 152 24.28 18.34 -6.40
N PRO A 153 23.15 18.64 -7.07
CA PRO A 153 22.28 19.75 -6.67
C PRO A 153 21.51 19.42 -5.38
N ALA A 154 21.25 20.45 -4.59
CA ALA A 154 20.45 20.35 -3.37
C ALA A 154 19.02 19.86 -3.69
N GLN A 155 18.60 18.74 -3.07
CA GLN A 155 17.28 18.16 -3.32
C GLN A 155 16.17 18.75 -2.44
N LYS A 156 16.50 19.55 -1.41
CA LYS A 156 15.50 20.18 -0.52
C LYS A 156 14.53 21.14 -1.22
N THR A 157 14.83 21.54 -2.45
CA THR A 157 13.95 22.36 -3.29
C THR A 157 12.91 21.54 -4.03
N ILE A 158 13.11 20.22 -4.15
CA ILE A 158 12.27 19.28 -4.90
C ILE A 158 11.57 18.30 -3.92
N LEU A 159 12.29 17.85 -2.90
CA LEU A 159 11.87 16.81 -1.96
C LEU A 159 11.49 17.39 -0.60
N GLY A 160 10.42 16.85 -0.02
CA GLY A 160 10.07 17.10 1.37
C GLY A 160 11.03 16.42 2.34
N LYS A 161 11.01 16.81 3.62
CA LYS A 161 11.88 16.23 4.65
C LYS A 161 11.72 14.70 4.78
N ASN A 162 10.48 14.20 4.70
CA ASN A 162 10.23 12.76 4.80
C ASN A 162 10.77 12.01 3.59
N ASP A 163 10.59 12.56 2.39
CA ASP A 163 11.13 11.96 1.16
C ASP A 163 12.66 11.88 1.22
N ILE A 164 13.31 12.93 1.75
CA ILE A 164 14.75 12.94 2.00
C ILE A 164 15.16 11.81 2.94
N ALA A 165 14.44 11.60 4.04
CA ALA A 165 14.74 10.49 4.96
C ALA A 165 14.54 9.12 4.30
N LEU A 166 13.48 8.94 3.52
CA LEU A 166 13.18 7.69 2.82
C LEU A 166 14.27 7.37 1.80
N VAL A 167 14.63 8.32 0.94
CA VAL A 167 15.68 8.11 -0.05
C VAL A 167 17.06 7.98 0.61
N ALA A 168 17.33 8.68 1.72
CA ALA A 168 18.56 8.50 2.48
C ALA A 168 18.69 7.08 3.05
N GLY A 169 17.61 6.52 3.61
CA GLY A 169 17.60 5.15 4.12
C GLY A 169 17.75 4.11 3.01
N TYR A 170 17.14 4.36 1.84
CA TYR A 170 17.38 3.52 0.66
C TYR A 170 18.84 3.60 0.17
N VAL A 171 19.42 4.80 0.04
CA VAL A 171 20.83 4.97 -0.33
C VAL A 171 21.77 4.30 0.69
N ALA A 172 21.45 4.41 1.98
CA ALA A 172 22.22 3.74 3.04
C ALA A 172 22.15 2.21 2.94
N SER A 173 21.03 1.64 2.49
CA SER A 173 20.87 0.19 2.31
C SER A 173 21.55 -0.38 1.06
N LEU A 174 21.93 0.48 0.11
CA LEU A 174 22.71 0.08 -1.07
C LEU A 174 24.17 -0.22 -0.74
N ARG A 175 24.70 0.37 0.34
CA ARG A 175 26.10 0.21 0.73
C ARG A 175 26.46 -1.25 0.95
N GLY A 176 27.61 -1.66 0.41
CA GLY A 176 28.15 -3.01 0.55
C GLY A 176 27.52 -4.05 -0.39
N GLN A 177 26.58 -3.64 -1.27
CA GLN A 177 26.06 -4.53 -2.31
C GLN A 177 27.04 -4.71 -3.48
N ASP A 178 27.96 -3.77 -3.67
CA ASP A 178 29.02 -3.77 -4.70
C ASP A 178 28.51 -4.25 -6.07
N LEU A 179 27.44 -3.59 -6.52
CA LEU A 179 26.74 -4.00 -7.73
C LEU A 179 27.55 -3.60 -8.97
N PRO A 180 27.55 -4.42 -10.04
CA PRO A 180 28.31 -4.12 -11.24
C PRO A 180 27.79 -2.82 -11.89
N GLY A 181 28.69 -1.85 -12.07
CA GLY A 181 28.39 -0.50 -12.52
C GLY A 181 29.41 0.06 -13.51
N PRO A 182 29.06 1.15 -14.22
CA PRO A 182 29.99 1.85 -15.10
C PRO A 182 30.98 2.74 -14.35
N ARG A 183 30.73 3.03 -13.05
CA ARG A 183 31.62 3.78 -12.18
C ARG A 183 32.41 2.83 -11.28
N GLY A 184 33.69 3.12 -11.10
CA GLY A 184 34.53 2.45 -10.11
C GLY A 184 34.50 3.15 -8.76
N VAL A 185 35.42 2.73 -7.89
CA VAL A 185 35.60 3.27 -6.54
C VAL A 185 36.00 4.75 -6.57
N GLU A 186 35.36 5.55 -5.72
CA GLU A 186 35.55 6.99 -5.66
C GLU A 186 35.47 7.54 -4.23
N GLY A 187 36.53 8.22 -3.78
CA GLY A 187 36.58 8.80 -2.43
C GLY A 187 37.38 7.93 -1.46
N GLU A 188 37.10 8.09 -0.18
CA GLU A 188 37.80 7.39 0.90
C GLU A 188 36.88 6.35 1.55
N GLU A 189 37.46 5.26 2.03
CA GLU A 189 36.72 4.27 2.81
C GLU A 189 36.31 4.88 4.14
N ILE A 190 35.03 4.77 4.48
CA ILE A 190 34.48 5.28 5.75
C ILE A 190 34.06 4.11 6.64
N PRO A 191 33.90 4.30 7.97
CA PRO A 191 33.36 3.26 8.84
C PRO A 191 32.01 2.72 8.34
N PRO A 192 31.69 1.43 8.56
CA PRO A 192 30.41 0.86 8.16
C PRO A 192 29.26 1.60 8.85
N PHE A 193 28.13 1.74 8.15
CA PHE A 193 26.96 2.34 8.76
C PHE A 193 26.42 1.46 9.90
N PRO A 194 25.85 2.07 10.96
CA PRO A 194 25.21 1.32 12.03
C PRO A 194 24.09 0.43 11.49
N ALA A 195 23.85 -0.70 12.16
CA ALA A 195 22.85 -1.67 11.72
C ALA A 195 21.43 -1.06 11.67
N PRO A 196 20.57 -1.53 10.74
CA PRO A 196 19.16 -1.11 10.69
C PRO A 196 18.47 -1.28 12.05
N ILE A 197 17.56 -0.36 12.36
CA ILE A 197 16.65 -0.52 13.49
C ILE A 197 15.40 -1.16 12.92
N THR A 198 15.28 -2.47 13.09
CA THR A 198 14.02 -3.17 12.88
C THR A 198 13.20 -2.96 14.13
N ASP A 199 12.02 -2.34 14.01
CA ASP A 199 11.05 -2.41 15.09
C ASP A 199 10.72 -3.90 15.27
N GLU A 200 11.25 -4.52 16.33
CA GLU A 200 10.66 -5.75 16.82
C GLU A 200 9.16 -5.46 17.00
N ILE A 201 8.36 -6.41 16.54
CA ILE A 201 6.91 -6.37 16.53
C ILE A 201 6.43 -6.30 18.00
N ASP A 202 6.39 -5.10 18.55
CA ASP A 202 5.69 -4.81 19.80
C ASP A 202 4.26 -4.39 19.45
N GLY A 203 3.39 -5.40 19.32
CA GLY A 203 1.92 -5.28 19.33
C GLY A 203 1.21 -5.94 18.17
#